data_AF-A0A1F9KCJ8-F1
#
_entry.id   AF-A0A1F9KCJ8-F1
#
_cell.length_a   1.000
_cell.length_b   1.000
_cell.length_c   1.000
_cell.angle_alpha   90.00
_cell.angle_beta   90.00
_cell.angle_gamma   90.00
#
_symmetry.space_group_name_H-M   'P 1'
#
loop_
_entity.id
_entity.type
_entity.pdbx_description
1 polymer ?
#
loop_
_entity_poly.entity_id
_entity_poly.type
_entity_poly.pdbx_seq_one_letter_code
_entity_poly.pdbx_strand_id
1 'polypeptide(L)'
;MKHQKFGIILNFAICSLNFSLPGLLLPALLLALSGLLQACSGDIFSGSLPRWGIGGRYNEGREQFLRGRGGNMDTAVEALQSVVKDDPTYKDSMTLLARAYYRKGYFDAARQVSQRALLLNKDDEIAWLVLGLAQLRVGEDEPGMETLGGAITLASKASRGGYRNFPDWDSKAIVRTAVSRAVVAYKKGLEEKEGILRAVETILLRMDDEENFQRINKPRVEQRGRE
;
A
#
# COMPACT_ATOMS: atom_id res chain seq x y z
N MET A 1 -5.33 -25.24 -58.60
CA MET A 1 -4.59 -26.49 -58.84
C MET A 1 -3.78 -26.86 -57.61
N LYS A 2 -4.18 -27.97 -56.98
CA LYS A 2 -3.39 -28.96 -56.24
C LYS A 2 -2.53 -28.52 -55.03
N HIS A 3 -3.17 -28.65 -53.87
CA HIS A 3 -2.52 -29.15 -52.66
C HIS A 3 -1.89 -30.53 -52.91
N GLN A 4 -0.62 -30.72 -52.50
CA GLN A 4 0.03 -32.03 -52.48
C GLN A 4 0.46 -32.36 -51.06
N LYS A 5 -0.26 -33.32 -50.47
CA LYS A 5 0.00 -33.92 -49.16
C LYS A 5 1.24 -34.80 -49.28
N PHE A 6 2.23 -34.62 -48.40
CA PHE A 6 3.24 -35.64 -48.11
C PHE A 6 2.82 -36.38 -46.86
N GLY A 7 2.35 -37.62 -47.05
CA GLY A 7 2.09 -38.57 -45.97
C GLY A 7 3.38 -39.26 -45.56
N ILE A 8 3.71 -39.19 -44.27
CA ILE A 8 4.68 -40.07 -43.65
C ILE A 8 3.87 -41.14 -42.92
N ILE A 9 3.81 -42.33 -43.51
CA ILE A 9 3.25 -43.52 -42.89
C ILE A 9 4.35 -44.10 -42.01
N LEU A 10 4.33 -43.80 -40.71
CA LEU A 10 5.11 -44.57 -39.73
C LEU A 10 4.20 -45.66 -39.18
N ASN A 11 4.42 -46.87 -39.68
CA ASN A 11 3.71 -48.08 -39.33
C ASN A 11 4.14 -48.50 -37.90
N PHE A 12 3.46 -47.96 -36.87
CA PHE A 12 3.63 -48.44 -35.51
C PHE A 12 2.83 -49.73 -35.36
N ALA A 13 3.56 -50.85 -35.35
CA ALA A 13 3.08 -52.13 -34.88
C ALA A 13 2.43 -51.95 -33.51
N ILE A 14 1.11 -52.15 -33.45
CA ILE A 14 0.37 -52.31 -32.20
C ILE A 14 0.84 -53.63 -31.61
N CYS A 15 1.92 -53.58 -30.84
CA CYS A 15 2.30 -54.67 -29.98
C CYS A 15 1.26 -54.70 -28.85
N SER A 16 0.34 -55.66 -28.96
CA SER A 16 -0.66 -56.02 -27.96
C SER A 16 0.03 -56.53 -26.69
N LEU A 17 0.58 -55.61 -25.91
CA LEU A 17 0.90 -55.85 -24.51
C LEU A 17 -0.40 -55.71 -23.73
N ASN A 18 -1.07 -56.85 -23.52
CA ASN A 18 -2.07 -57.03 -22.47
C ASN A 18 -1.41 -56.78 -21.11
N PHE A 19 -1.28 -55.50 -20.72
CA PHE A 19 -0.91 -55.13 -19.37
C PHE A 19 -2.20 -55.05 -18.55
N SER A 20 -2.63 -56.22 -18.07
CA SER A 20 -3.65 -56.37 -17.03
C SER A 20 -3.13 -55.71 -15.76
N LEU A 21 -3.38 -54.41 -15.60
CA LEU A 21 -3.26 -53.76 -14.30
C LEU A 21 -4.41 -54.30 -13.43
N PRO A 22 -4.12 -54.94 -12.29
CA PRO A 22 -5.18 -55.44 -11.40
C PRO A 22 -6.07 -54.26 -10.98
N GLY A 23 -7.39 -54.43 -11.12
CA GLY A 23 -8.43 -53.40 -10.92
C GLY A 23 -8.50 -52.75 -9.52
N LEU A 24 -7.52 -53.03 -8.66
CA LEU A 24 -7.34 -52.46 -7.32
C LEU A 24 -6.33 -51.30 -7.28
N LEU A 25 -5.48 -51.11 -8.30
CA LEU A 25 -4.47 -50.04 -8.30
C LEU A 25 -5.05 -48.66 -8.69
N LEU A 26 -6.04 -48.62 -9.58
CA LEU A 26 -6.69 -47.37 -9.99
C LEU A 26 -7.48 -46.69 -8.86
N PRO A 27 -8.31 -47.40 -8.06
CA PRO A 27 -8.96 -46.78 -6.91
C PRO A 27 -7.98 -46.42 -5.79
N ALA A 28 -6.88 -47.17 -5.61
CA ALA A 28 -5.84 -46.83 -4.65
C ALA A 28 -5.08 -45.54 -5.06
N LEU A 29 -4.81 -45.34 -6.36
CA LEU A 29 -4.21 -44.12 -6.88
C LEU A 29 -5.15 -42.91 -6.74
N LEU A 30 -6.45 -43.09 -6.98
CA LEU A 30 -7.46 -42.06 -6.80
C LEU A 30 -7.66 -41.69 -5.32
N LEU A 31 -7.62 -42.67 -4.41
CA LEU A 31 -7.67 -42.42 -2.96
C LEU A 31 -6.39 -41.75 -2.44
N ALA A 32 -5.23 -42.09 -2.99
CA ALA A 32 -3.98 -41.40 -2.69
C ALA A 32 -3.99 -39.95 -3.21
N LEU A 33 -4.53 -39.70 -4.40
CA LEU A 33 -4.71 -38.35 -4.93
C LEU A 33 -5.72 -37.53 -4.13
N SER A 34 -6.83 -38.14 -3.69
CA SER A 34 -7.81 -37.46 -2.83
C SER A 34 -7.25 -37.17 -1.44
N GLY A 35 -6.41 -38.06 -0.90
CA GLY A 35 -5.69 -37.85 0.36
C GLY A 35 -4.64 -36.74 0.26
N LEU A 36 -3.93 -36.63 -0.87
CA LEU A 36 -3.01 -35.52 -1.16
C LEU A 36 -3.75 -34.19 -1.37
N LEU A 37 -4.91 -34.21 -2.03
CA LEU A 37 -5.78 -33.03 -2.18
C LEU A 37 -6.37 -32.58 -0.83
N GLN A 38 -6.74 -33.52 0.05
CA GLN A 38 -7.21 -33.21 1.39
C GLN A 38 -6.08 -32.74 2.32
N ALA A 39 -4.86 -33.26 2.16
CA ALA A 39 -3.68 -32.76 2.89
C ALA A 39 -3.32 -31.30 2.49
N CYS A 40 -3.60 -30.89 1.25
CA CYS A 40 -3.47 -29.50 0.81
C CYS A 40 -4.63 -28.59 1.23
N SER A 41 -5.72 -29.15 1.76
CA SER A 41 -6.91 -28.38 2.18
C SER A 41 -6.84 -27.90 3.64
N GLY A 42 -5.86 -28.38 4.41
CA GLY A 42 -5.56 -27.88 5.75
C GLY A 42 -4.53 -26.76 5.68
N ASP A 43 -4.93 -25.56 6.07
CA ASP A 43 -4.09 -24.41 6.47
C ASP A 43 -3.29 -23.63 5.43
N ILE A 44 -3.11 -24.08 4.19
CA ILE A 44 -2.38 -23.30 3.15
C ILE A 44 -3.11 -21.98 2.79
N PHE A 45 -4.44 -21.93 2.93
CA PHE A 45 -5.27 -20.77 2.59
C PHE A 45 -5.72 -19.93 3.79
N SER A 46 -5.17 -20.17 4.99
CA SER A 46 -5.40 -19.32 6.16
C SER A 46 -4.48 -18.09 6.20
N GLY A 47 -3.34 -18.15 5.49
CA GLY A 47 -2.45 -17.01 5.26
C GLY A 47 -2.77 -16.33 3.92
N SER A 48 -2.82 -15.00 3.93
CA SER A 48 -2.89 -14.16 2.73
C SER A 48 -1.94 -14.69 1.65
N LEU A 49 -2.47 -14.95 0.44
CA LEU A 49 -1.68 -15.31 -0.74
C LEU A 49 -0.39 -14.46 -0.79
N PRO A 50 0.81 -15.06 -0.87
CA PRO A 50 2.04 -14.29 -0.92
C PRO A 50 1.98 -13.33 -2.10
N ARG A 51 1.91 -12.03 -1.84
CA ARG A 51 2.07 -11.04 -2.90
C ARG A 51 3.54 -11.03 -3.28
N TRP A 52 3.85 -11.67 -4.40
CA TRP A 52 5.23 -11.80 -4.87
C TRP A 52 5.81 -10.43 -5.27
N GLY A 53 7.05 -10.18 -4.83
CA GLY A 53 7.81 -8.97 -5.16
C GLY A 53 7.48 -7.72 -4.31
N ILE A 54 8.36 -6.73 -4.40
CA ILE A 54 8.30 -5.48 -3.63
C ILE A 54 6.99 -4.72 -3.89
N GLY A 55 6.58 -4.59 -5.15
CA GLY A 55 5.35 -3.89 -5.51
C GLY A 55 4.09 -4.57 -4.97
N GLY A 56 4.07 -5.89 -4.90
CA GLY A 56 2.97 -6.66 -4.32
C GLY A 56 2.77 -6.35 -2.84
N ARG A 57 3.85 -6.47 -2.06
CA ARG A 57 3.85 -6.17 -0.61
C ARG A 57 3.57 -4.70 -0.30
N TYR A 58 4.11 -3.77 -1.09
CA TYR A 58 3.76 -2.35 -0.96
C TYR A 58 2.26 -2.11 -1.18
N ASN A 59 1.68 -2.71 -2.23
CA ASN A 59 0.26 -2.58 -2.51
C ASN A 59 -0.61 -3.19 -1.41
N GLU A 60 -0.19 -4.30 -0.81
CA GLU A 60 -0.88 -4.89 0.35
C GLU A 60 -0.84 -3.97 1.56
N GLY A 61 0.34 -3.50 1.91
CA GLY A 61 0.52 -2.58 3.03
C GLY A 61 -0.32 -1.32 2.87
N ARG A 62 -0.29 -0.73 1.68
CA ARG A 62 -1.09 0.44 1.32
C ARG A 62 -2.58 0.18 1.36
N GLU A 63 -3.04 -0.94 0.82
CA GLU A 63 -4.46 -1.29 0.84
C GLU A 63 -4.97 -1.46 2.27
N GLN A 64 -4.25 -2.19 3.10
CA GLN A 64 -4.60 -2.38 4.50
C GLN A 64 -4.59 -1.06 5.27
N PHE A 65 -3.65 -0.16 4.99
CA PHE A 65 -3.63 1.17 5.58
C PHE A 65 -4.88 2.00 5.21
N LEU A 66 -5.26 2.00 3.92
CA LEU A 66 -6.34 2.84 3.39
C LEU A 66 -7.75 2.34 3.70
N ARG A 67 -7.93 1.06 4.03
CA ARG A 67 -9.24 0.46 4.39
C ARG A 67 -9.84 1.03 5.69
N GLY A 68 -9.15 1.93 6.39
CA GLY A 68 -9.68 2.66 7.53
C GLY A 68 -9.98 1.72 8.71
N ARG A 69 -11.27 1.52 9.03
CA ARG A 69 -11.71 0.62 10.13
C ARG A 69 -11.72 -0.86 9.76
N GLY A 70 -11.76 -1.20 8.46
CA GLY A 70 -11.74 -2.58 7.97
C GLY A 70 -10.35 -3.06 7.55
N GLY A 71 -9.33 -2.22 7.72
CA GLY A 71 -7.94 -2.55 7.40
C GLY A 71 -7.20 -3.10 8.61
N ASN A 72 -6.37 -4.12 8.40
CA ASN A 72 -5.49 -4.62 9.44
C ASN A 72 -4.19 -3.80 9.46
N MET A 73 -4.04 -2.92 10.46
CA MET A 73 -2.86 -2.07 10.59
C MET A 73 -1.59 -2.87 10.88
N ASP A 74 -1.70 -4.06 11.50
CA ASP A 74 -0.54 -4.93 11.72
C ASP A 74 -0.01 -5.47 10.41
N THR A 75 -0.90 -6.01 9.57
CA THR A 75 -0.55 -6.44 8.21
C THR A 75 -0.01 -5.28 7.37
N ALA A 76 -0.56 -4.07 7.54
CA ALA A 76 -0.06 -2.88 6.86
C ALA A 76 1.41 -2.60 7.22
N VAL A 77 1.72 -2.61 8.51
CA VAL A 77 3.07 -2.37 9.02
C VAL A 77 4.03 -3.48 8.57
N GLU A 78 3.67 -4.75 8.72
CA GLU A 78 4.51 -5.89 8.33
C GLU A 78 4.87 -5.86 6.84
N ALA A 79 3.87 -5.64 5.99
CA ALA A 79 4.07 -5.57 4.55
C ALA A 79 4.98 -4.38 4.16
N LEU A 80 4.77 -3.20 4.73
CA LEU A 80 5.59 -2.01 4.44
C LEU A 80 7.02 -2.12 5.00
N GLN A 81 7.18 -2.70 6.20
CA GLN A 81 8.49 -2.98 6.77
C GLN A 81 9.30 -3.92 5.88
N SER A 82 8.68 -4.97 5.34
CA SER A 82 9.36 -5.89 4.43
C SER A 82 9.86 -5.17 3.18
N VAL A 83 9.08 -4.22 2.65
CA VAL A 83 9.48 -3.40 1.50
C VAL A 83 10.67 -2.51 1.85
N VAL A 84 10.63 -1.83 3.00
CA VAL A 84 11.72 -0.93 3.43
C VAL A 84 13.00 -1.72 3.76
N LYS A 85 12.87 -2.96 4.24
CA LYS A 85 14.01 -3.85 4.51
C LYS A 85 14.71 -4.26 3.22
N ASP A 86 13.94 -4.61 2.19
CA ASP A 86 14.48 -5.07 0.91
C ASP A 86 14.96 -3.91 0.02
N ASP A 87 14.24 -2.78 0.06
CA ASP A 87 14.60 -1.53 -0.63
C ASP A 87 14.48 -0.33 0.33
N PRO A 88 15.58 0.03 1.00
CA PRO A 88 15.65 1.20 1.88
C PRO A 88 15.53 2.55 1.14
N THR A 89 15.39 2.57 -0.19
CA THR A 89 15.21 3.80 -0.97
C THR A 89 13.78 3.98 -1.46
N TYR A 90 12.88 3.04 -1.13
CA TYR A 90 11.47 3.08 -1.53
C TYR A 90 10.69 4.13 -0.74
N LYS A 91 10.72 5.37 -1.23
CA LYS A 91 10.19 6.59 -0.60
C LYS A 91 8.74 6.44 -0.12
N ASP A 92 7.85 6.01 -1.00
CA ASP A 92 6.42 5.87 -0.69
C ASP A 92 6.15 4.90 0.47
N SER A 93 6.94 3.82 0.56
CA SER A 93 6.79 2.82 1.62
C SER A 93 7.29 3.36 2.95
N MET A 94 8.39 4.12 2.95
CA MET A 94 8.87 4.78 4.19
C MET A 94 7.84 5.77 4.71
N THR A 95 7.31 6.65 3.86
CA THR A 95 6.30 7.63 4.26
C THR A 95 5.04 6.94 4.78
N LEU A 96 4.57 5.90 4.08
CA LEU A 96 3.40 5.15 4.52
C LEU A 96 3.64 4.33 5.80
N LEU A 97 4.83 3.77 5.98
CA LEU A 97 5.22 3.06 7.19
C LEU A 97 5.25 4.00 8.40
N ALA A 98 5.79 5.21 8.25
CA ALA A 98 5.78 6.21 9.31
C ALA A 98 4.35 6.58 9.72
N ARG A 99 3.44 6.74 8.74
CA ARG A 99 2.01 6.97 9.00
C ARG A 99 1.36 5.80 9.73
N ALA A 100 1.65 4.57 9.30
CA ALA A 100 1.11 3.37 9.92
C ALA A 100 1.56 3.27 11.39
N TYR A 101 2.84 3.52 11.66
CA TYR A 101 3.36 3.63 13.02
C TYR A 101 2.69 4.73 13.84
N TYR A 102 2.49 5.92 13.25
CA TYR A 102 1.78 7.00 13.92
C TYR A 102 0.35 6.59 14.31
N ARG A 103 -0.40 5.96 13.39
CA ARG A 103 -1.77 5.48 13.67
C ARG A 103 -1.82 4.37 14.73
N LYS A 104 -0.76 3.56 14.84
CA LYS A 104 -0.60 2.55 15.91
C LYS A 104 -0.19 3.14 17.26
N GLY A 105 0.15 4.43 17.32
CA GLY A 105 0.68 5.07 18.54
C GLY A 105 2.17 4.81 18.78
N TYR A 106 2.89 4.23 17.81
CA TYR A 106 4.34 4.05 17.88
C TYR A 106 5.04 5.34 17.44
N PHE A 107 4.87 6.41 18.21
CA PHE A 107 5.29 7.76 17.83
C PHE A 107 6.80 7.89 17.64
N ASP A 108 7.62 7.25 18.48
CA ASP A 108 9.08 7.23 18.30
C ASP A 108 9.52 6.56 16.99
N ALA A 109 8.87 5.44 16.63
CA ALA A 109 9.15 4.75 15.38
C ALA A 109 8.69 5.60 14.19
N ALA A 110 7.52 6.24 14.29
CA ALA A 110 7.03 7.16 13.27
C ALA A 110 8.01 8.34 13.06
N ARG A 111 8.50 8.95 14.13
CA ARG A 111 9.50 10.02 14.11
C ARG A 111 10.77 9.59 13.36
N GLN A 112 11.35 8.45 13.73
CA GLN A 112 12.56 7.93 13.11
C GLN A 112 12.38 7.57 11.63
N VAL A 113 11.28 6.92 11.27
CA VAL A 113 11.01 6.56 9.88
C VAL A 113 10.71 7.80 9.03
N SER A 114 9.97 8.78 9.55
CA SER A 114 9.74 10.05 8.85
C SER A 114 11.05 10.79 8.58
N GLN A 115 11.97 10.85 9.55
CA GLN A 115 13.30 11.46 9.33
C GLN A 115 14.05 10.77 8.20
N ARG A 116 14.02 9.42 8.15
CA ARG A 116 14.64 8.66 7.04
C ARG A 116 13.95 8.91 5.70
N ALA A 117 12.62 8.99 5.67
CA ALA A 117 11.86 9.33 4.46
C ALA A 117 12.28 10.70 3.92
N LEU A 118 12.46 11.68 4.81
CA LEU A 118 12.88 13.04 4.46
C LEU A 118 14.34 13.14 3.97
N LEU A 119 15.21 12.21 4.37
CA LEU A 119 16.55 12.10 3.76
C LEU A 119 16.48 11.71 2.28
N LEU A 120 15.49 10.90 1.90
CA LEU A 120 15.27 10.48 0.52
C LEU A 120 14.44 11.49 -0.29
N ASN A 121 13.48 12.16 0.35
CA ASN A 121 12.63 13.18 -0.25
C ASN A 121 12.36 14.32 0.73
N LYS A 122 13.14 15.39 0.59
CA LYS A 122 13.01 16.59 1.45
C LYS A 122 11.72 17.36 1.21
N ASP A 123 11.06 17.15 0.08
CA ASP A 123 9.83 17.85 -0.30
C ASP A 123 8.57 17.01 -0.01
N ASP A 124 8.69 15.89 0.69
CA ASP A 124 7.53 15.06 1.08
C ASP A 124 6.75 15.74 2.23
N GLU A 125 5.68 16.44 1.88
CA GLU A 125 4.84 17.15 2.84
C GLU A 125 4.17 16.19 3.83
N ILE A 126 3.84 14.96 3.43
CA ILE A 126 3.22 13.97 4.33
C ILE A 126 4.24 13.51 5.36
N ALA A 127 5.48 13.22 4.95
CA ALA A 127 6.54 12.82 5.89
C ALA A 127 6.83 13.94 6.91
N TRP A 128 6.84 15.20 6.48
CA TRP A 128 6.98 16.36 7.36
C TRP A 128 5.81 16.51 8.33
N LEU A 129 4.56 16.36 7.87
CA LEU A 129 3.37 16.42 8.74
C LEU A 129 3.42 15.31 9.80
N VAL A 130 3.77 14.09 9.41
CA VAL A 130 3.87 12.95 10.34
C VAL A 130 5.02 13.14 11.32
N LEU A 131 6.15 13.71 10.88
CA LEU A 131 7.27 14.01 11.77
C LEU A 131 6.85 14.99 12.86
N GLY A 132 6.27 16.14 12.49
CA GLY A 132 5.85 17.15 13.45
C GLY A 132 4.77 16.63 14.42
N LEU A 133 3.80 15.85 13.91
CA LEU A 133 2.82 15.17 14.75
C LEU A 133 3.48 14.20 15.73
N ALA A 134 4.41 13.36 15.26
CA ALA A 134 5.09 12.38 16.10
C ALA A 134 5.96 13.06 17.18
N GLN A 135 6.66 14.14 16.85
CA GLN A 135 7.44 14.94 17.79
C GLN A 135 6.56 15.51 18.91
N LEU A 136 5.43 16.13 18.57
CA LEU A 136 4.48 16.61 19.57
C LEU A 136 3.95 15.47 20.47
N ARG A 137 3.71 14.28 19.91
CA ARG A 137 3.23 13.13 20.68
C ARG A 137 4.28 12.54 21.62
N VAL A 138 5.56 12.61 21.25
CA VAL A 138 6.70 12.16 22.08
C VAL A 138 7.07 13.21 23.15
N GLY A 139 6.59 14.45 23.00
CA GLY A 139 6.86 15.56 23.93
C GLY A 139 7.96 16.52 23.47
N GLU A 140 8.46 16.35 22.25
CA GLU A 140 9.36 17.30 21.59
C GLU A 140 8.54 18.49 21.06
N ASP A 141 8.03 19.33 21.96
CA ASP A 141 7.03 20.34 21.63
C ASP A 141 7.58 21.49 20.76
N GLU A 142 8.74 22.05 21.11
CA GLU A 142 9.35 23.14 20.33
C GLU A 142 9.77 22.67 18.93
N PRO A 143 10.53 21.56 18.76
CA PRO A 143 10.88 21.05 17.44
C PRO A 143 9.65 20.60 16.64
N GLY A 144 8.65 20.02 17.31
CA GLY A 144 7.41 19.58 16.67
C GLY A 144 6.61 20.75 16.10
N MET A 145 6.53 21.87 16.83
CA MET A 145 5.88 23.08 16.33
C MET A 145 6.62 23.69 15.14
N GLU A 146 7.93 23.83 15.21
CA GLU A 146 8.73 24.35 14.08
C GLU A 146 8.52 23.47 12.83
N THR A 147 8.63 22.16 13.01
CA THR A 147 8.45 21.17 11.93
C THR A 147 7.05 21.26 11.32
N LEU A 148 6.00 21.38 12.14
CA LEU A 148 4.63 21.54 11.67
C LEU A 148 4.43 22.84 10.88
N GLY A 149 5.06 23.95 11.27
CA GLY A 149 4.96 25.21 10.54
C GLY A 149 5.44 25.08 9.09
N GLY A 150 6.60 24.42 8.90
CA GLY A 150 7.12 24.08 7.58
C GLY A 150 6.22 23.09 6.83
N ALA A 151 5.77 22.03 7.51
CA ALA A 151 4.92 20.99 6.94
C ALA A 151 3.58 21.54 6.42
N ILE A 152 2.91 22.41 7.19
CA ILE A 152 1.64 23.04 6.79
C ILE A 152 1.84 23.95 5.58
N THR A 153 2.99 24.64 5.50
CA THR A 153 3.33 25.49 4.35
C THR A 153 3.53 24.65 3.08
N LEU A 154 4.26 23.53 3.19
CA LEU A 154 4.44 22.58 2.10
C LEU A 154 3.12 21.95 1.66
N ALA A 155 2.29 21.50 2.60
CA ALA A 155 0.96 20.98 2.32
C ALA A 155 0.05 22.01 1.63
N SER A 156 0.11 23.28 2.06
CA SER A 156 -0.60 24.37 1.38
C SER A 156 -0.12 24.54 -0.06
N LYS A 157 1.19 24.47 -0.32
CA LYS A 157 1.76 24.60 -1.66
C LYS A 157 1.33 23.42 -2.54
N ALA A 158 1.41 22.20 -2.02
CA ALA A 158 1.00 20.98 -2.70
C ALA A 158 -0.49 20.99 -3.09
N SER A 159 -1.36 21.58 -2.26
CA SER A 159 -2.80 21.64 -2.51
C SER A 159 -3.28 22.67 -3.55
N ARG A 160 -2.44 23.63 -3.95
CA ARG A 160 -2.84 24.74 -4.85
C ARG A 160 -2.66 24.42 -6.34
N GLY A 161 -1.86 23.42 -6.68
CA GLY A 161 -1.64 22.94 -8.04
C GLY A 161 -2.15 21.51 -8.21
N GLY A 162 -1.65 20.83 -9.25
CA GLY A 162 -1.76 19.38 -9.32
C GLY A 162 -0.95 18.71 -8.22
N TYR A 163 -1.41 17.55 -7.77
CA TYR A 163 -0.75 16.77 -6.73
C TYR A 163 -0.40 15.38 -7.26
N ARG A 164 0.89 15.01 -7.18
CA ARG A 164 1.42 13.77 -7.76
C ARG A 164 1.03 13.64 -9.25
N ASN A 165 0.16 12.68 -9.57
CA ASN A 165 -0.31 12.38 -10.92
C ASN A 165 -1.75 12.88 -11.16
N PHE A 166 -2.21 13.86 -10.38
CA PHE A 166 -3.56 14.41 -10.45
C PHE A 166 -3.49 15.90 -10.78
N PRO A 167 -3.67 16.29 -12.06
CA PRO A 167 -3.67 17.69 -12.47
C PRO A 167 -4.81 18.48 -11.80
N ASP A 168 -6.01 17.89 -11.75
CA ASP A 168 -7.22 18.49 -11.18
C ASP A 168 -7.41 18.11 -9.70
N TRP A 169 -6.39 18.38 -8.88
CA TRP A 169 -6.40 18.08 -7.45
C TRP A 169 -7.21 19.09 -6.63
N ASP A 170 -7.93 18.63 -5.60
CA ASP A 170 -8.63 19.47 -4.62
C ASP A 170 -9.60 20.49 -5.24
N SER A 171 -10.31 20.08 -6.29
CA SER A 171 -11.34 20.89 -6.97
C SER A 171 -12.43 21.36 -6.01
N LYS A 172 -12.75 20.54 -5.00
CA LYS A 172 -13.72 20.83 -3.93
C LYS A 172 -13.15 21.64 -2.77
N ALA A 173 -11.87 21.98 -2.80
CA ALA A 173 -11.15 22.70 -1.73
C ALA A 173 -11.24 22.04 -0.34
N ILE A 174 -11.40 20.71 -0.27
CA ILE A 174 -11.47 19.96 0.99
C ILE A 174 -10.13 19.95 1.71
N VAL A 175 -9.02 19.80 0.97
CA VAL A 175 -7.67 19.80 1.54
C VAL A 175 -7.29 21.22 1.93
N ARG A 176 -7.50 22.20 1.05
CA ARG A 176 -7.24 23.63 1.36
C ARG A 176 -8.01 24.13 2.58
N THR A 177 -9.26 23.70 2.75
CA THR A 177 -10.05 24.04 3.93
C THR A 177 -9.46 23.43 5.20
N ALA A 178 -9.02 22.16 5.16
CA ALA A 178 -8.35 21.51 6.29
C ALA A 178 -7.03 22.21 6.66
N VAL A 179 -6.21 22.55 5.66
CA VAL A 179 -4.98 23.32 5.85
C VAL A 179 -5.27 24.67 6.50
N SER A 180 -6.29 25.39 6.02
CA SER A 180 -6.68 26.69 6.60
C SER A 180 -7.07 26.58 8.08
N ARG A 181 -7.79 25.52 8.45
CA ARG A 181 -8.14 25.23 9.85
C ARG A 181 -6.91 24.89 10.70
N ALA A 182 -5.98 24.12 10.15
CA ALA A 182 -4.72 23.81 10.84
C ALA A 182 -3.86 25.05 11.06
N VAL A 183 -3.81 26.00 10.11
CA VAL A 183 -3.13 27.29 10.29
C VAL A 183 -3.76 28.09 11.44
N VAL A 184 -5.08 28.09 11.56
CA VAL A 184 -5.76 28.76 12.68
C VAL A 184 -5.43 28.10 14.01
N ALA A 185 -5.44 26.77 14.07
CA ALA A 185 -5.07 26.02 15.26
C ALA A 185 -3.59 26.27 15.64
N TYR A 186 -2.69 26.23 14.66
CA TYR A 186 -1.26 26.47 14.83
C TYR A 186 -0.97 27.85 15.45
N LYS A 187 -1.71 28.88 15.03
CA LYS A 187 -1.58 30.25 15.58
C LYS A 187 -1.97 30.37 17.06
N LYS A 188 -2.80 29.46 17.58
CA LYS A 188 -3.14 29.45 19.00
C LYS A 188 -1.99 28.95 19.88
N GLY A 189 -0.96 28.35 19.28
CA GLY A 189 0.21 27.85 20.00
C GLY A 189 -0.08 26.58 20.81
N LEU A 190 0.88 26.21 21.66
CA LEU A 190 0.88 24.96 22.41
C LEU A 190 -0.24 24.84 23.45
N GLU A 191 -0.91 25.93 23.82
CA GLU A 191 -2.08 25.90 24.72
C GLU A 191 -3.19 24.99 24.17
N GLU A 192 -3.31 24.89 22.84
CA GLU A 192 -4.28 24.07 22.13
C GLU A 192 -3.60 22.92 21.36
N LYS A 193 -2.57 22.30 21.96
CA LYS A 193 -1.80 21.20 21.37
C LYS A 193 -2.69 20.11 20.77
N GLU A 194 -3.71 19.66 21.48
CA GLU A 194 -4.65 18.64 20.98
C GLU A 194 -5.53 19.16 19.84
N GLY A 195 -5.83 20.46 19.81
CA GLY A 195 -6.48 21.11 18.67
C GLY A 195 -5.59 21.12 17.42
N ILE A 196 -4.29 21.38 17.59
CA ILE A 196 -3.30 21.35 16.51
C ILE A 196 -3.17 19.93 15.95
N LEU A 197 -2.95 18.94 16.83
CA LEU A 197 -2.84 17.53 16.45
C LEU A 197 -4.05 17.09 15.60
N ARG A 198 -5.27 17.33 16.08
CA ARG A 198 -6.50 17.00 15.35
C ARG A 198 -6.63 17.72 14.02
N ALA A 199 -6.27 19.01 13.96
CA ALA A 199 -6.37 19.78 12.72
C ALA A 199 -5.37 19.29 11.66
N VAL A 200 -4.16 18.95 12.06
CA VAL A 200 -3.12 18.42 11.17
C VAL A 200 -3.43 16.97 10.75
N GLU A 201 -3.91 16.12 11.66
CA GLU A 201 -4.41 14.78 11.32
C GLU A 201 -5.56 14.85 10.31
N THR A 202 -6.41 15.90 10.41
CA THR A 202 -7.46 16.15 9.42
C THR A 202 -6.90 16.48 8.05
N ILE A 203 -5.75 17.17 7.93
CA ILE A 203 -5.10 17.39 6.62
C ILE A 203 -4.76 16.03 6.00
N LEU A 204 -4.08 15.16 6.74
CA LEU A 204 -3.68 13.83 6.24
C LEU A 204 -4.89 13.01 5.81
N LEU A 205 -5.96 13.02 6.60
CA LEU A 205 -7.21 12.34 6.26
C LEU A 205 -7.84 12.89 4.98
N ARG A 206 -7.89 14.22 4.80
CA ARG A 206 -8.47 14.83 3.59
C ARG A 206 -7.63 14.60 2.34
N MET A 207 -6.30 14.53 2.49
CA MET A 207 -5.42 14.13 1.40
C MET A 207 -5.68 12.69 0.97
N ASP A 208 -5.87 11.76 1.92
CA ASP A 208 -6.23 10.37 1.59
C ASP A 208 -7.61 10.26 0.93
N ASP A 209 -8.61 10.99 1.45
CA ASP A 209 -9.96 11.03 0.87
C ASP A 209 -9.92 11.53 -0.59
N GLU A 210 -9.17 12.60 -0.83
CA GLU A 210 -9.00 13.17 -2.17
C GLU A 210 -8.25 12.22 -3.10
N GLU A 211 -7.14 11.62 -2.65
CA GLU A 211 -6.40 10.63 -3.45
C GLU A 211 -7.25 9.40 -3.79
N ASN A 212 -8.04 8.92 -2.84
CA ASN A 212 -8.99 7.84 -3.06
C ASN A 212 -10.10 8.24 -4.04
N PHE A 213 -10.69 9.42 -3.90
CA PHE A 213 -11.70 9.96 -4.80
C PHE A 213 -11.17 10.02 -6.24
N GLN A 214 -9.97 10.55 -6.41
CA GLN A 214 -9.33 10.67 -7.72
C GLN A 214 -9.04 9.28 -8.31
N ARG A 215 -8.53 8.34 -7.52
CA ARG A 215 -8.27 6.96 -7.97
C ARG A 215 -9.53 6.25 -8.46
N ILE A 216 -10.65 6.39 -7.75
CA ILE A 216 -11.93 5.75 -8.09
C ILE A 216 -12.54 6.39 -9.34
N ASN A 217 -12.43 7.71 -9.46
CA ASN A 217 -13.08 8.48 -10.53
C ASN A 217 -12.18 8.77 -11.74
N LYS A 218 -10.97 8.19 -11.81
CA LYS A 218 -10.10 8.32 -12.98
C LYS A 218 -10.89 7.93 -14.24
N PRO A 219 -10.96 8.79 -15.28
CA PRO A 219 -11.60 8.41 -16.52
C PRO A 219 -10.90 7.17 -17.11
N ARG A 220 -11.68 6.14 -17.47
CA ARG A 220 -11.20 4.87 -18.07
C ARG A 220 -10.36 5.04 -19.35
N VAL A 221 -10.24 6.26 -19.87
CA VAL A 221 -9.59 6.58 -21.15
C VAL A 221 -8.09 6.23 -21.14
N GLU A 222 -7.41 6.27 -19.99
CA GLU A 222 -5.99 5.84 -19.88
C GLU A 222 -5.81 4.33 -19.72
N GLN A 223 -6.85 3.57 -19.35
CA GLN A 223 -6.74 2.12 -19.13
C GLN A 223 -6.67 1.32 -20.43
N ARG A 224 -7.09 1.91 -21.57
CA ARG A 224 -6.98 1.28 -22.92
C ARG A 224 -5.68 1.59 -23.66
N GLY A 225 -4.76 2.36 -23.08
CA GLY A 225 -3.49 2.72 -23.72
C GLY A 225 -2.32 1.76 -23.43
N ARG A 226 -2.57 0.64 -22.75
CA ARG A 226 -1.56 -0.38 -22.41
C ARG A 226 -2.09 -1.81 -22.61
N GLU A 227 -2.64 -2.07 -23.79
CA GLU A 227 -2.81 -3.43 -24.34
C GLU A 227 -2.02 -3.52 -25.64
#